data_AF-A0A2R6BIN3-F1
#
_entry.id   AF-A0A2R6BIN3-F1
#
_cell.length_a   1.000
_cell.length_b   1.000
_cell.length_c   1.000
_cell.angle_alpha   90.00
_cell.angle_beta   90.00
_cell.angle_gamma   90.00
#
_symmetry.space_group_name_H-M   'P 1'
#
loop_
_entity.id
_entity.type
_entity.pdbx_description
1 polymer ?
#
loop_
_entity_poly.entity_id
_entity_poly.type
_entity_poly.pdbx_seq_one_letter_code
_entity_poly.pdbx_strand_id
1 'polypeptide(L)' 'MKRTEDWLRQAEKDLEEAEYARKGKYNELCRFLSQQCAEKTVNALLQSRGIERRGHSVTHLLQDA' A
#
# COMPACT_ATOMS: atom_id res chain seq x y z
N MET A 1 0.69 -2.03 19.96
CA MET A 1 1.90 -1.98 19.11
C MET A 1 1.53 -1.18 17.86
N LYS A 2 2.13 -0.01 17.62
CA LYS A 2 1.83 0.81 16.44
C LYS A 2 2.44 0.12 15.21
N ARG A 3 1.62 -0.53 14.39
CA ARG A 3 2.05 -1.24 13.17
C ARG A 3 2.22 -0.31 11.95
N THR A 4 2.17 1.01 12.15
CA THR A 4 2.24 2.00 11.08
C THR A 4 3.54 1.86 10.29
N GLU A 5 4.65 1.69 11.01
CA GLU A 5 5.97 1.47 10.41
C GLU A 5 6.06 0.15 9.64
N ASP A 6 5.39 -0.90 10.12
CA ASP A 6 5.36 -2.20 9.44
C ASP A 6 4.58 -2.11 8.11
N TRP A 7 3.47 -1.37 8.10
CA TRP A 7 2.71 -1.12 6.87
C TRP A 7 3.50 -0.27 5.87
N LEU A 8 4.16 0.79 6.34
CA LEU A 8 5.00 1.63 5.47
C LEU A 8 6.17 0.84 4.89
N ARG A 9 6.88 0.05 5.70
CA ARG A 9 7.99 -0.79 5.21
C ARG A 9 7.54 -1.77 4.14
N GLN A 10 6.35 -2.36 4.29
CA GLN A 10 5.80 -3.24 3.27
C GLN A 10 5.37 -2.48 2.00
N ALA A 11 4.84 -1.26 2.13
CA ALA A 11 4.49 -0.42 0.99
C ALA A 11 5.73 0.00 0.18
N GLU A 12 6.80 0.39 0.87
CA GLU A 12 8.10 0.70 0.26
C GLU A 12 8.66 -0.50 -0.51
N LYS A 13 8.51 -1.71 0.06
CA LYS A 13 8.93 -2.94 -0.61
C LYS A 13 8.09 -3.23 -1.86
N ASP A 14 6.77 -3.06 -1.80
CA ASP A 14 5.90 -3.22 -2.95
C ASP A 14 6.26 -2.24 -4.08
N LEU A 15 6.64 -1.00 -3.74
CA LEU A 15 7.09 0.00 -4.72
C LEU A 15 8.41 -0.44 -5.38
N GLU A 16 9.39 -0.87 -4.59
CA GLU A 16 10.66 -1.38 -5.10
C GLU A 16 10.42 -2.56 -6.07
N GLU A 17 9.57 -3.51 -5.70
CA GLU A 17 9.21 -4.65 -6.54
C GLU A 17 8.43 -4.23 -7.79
N ALA A 18 7.55 -3.24 -7.70
CA ALA A 18 6.85 -2.68 -8.86
C ALA A 18 7.82 -2.08 -9.86
N GLU A 19 8.86 -1.38 -9.39
CA GLU A 19 9.93 -0.85 -10.25
C GLU A 19 10.74 -1.96 -10.92
N TYR A 20 11.06 -3.04 -10.20
CA TYR A 20 11.70 -4.21 -10.78
C TYR A 20 10.81 -4.88 -11.84
N ALA A 21 9.52 -5.07 -11.55
CA ALA A 21 8.55 -5.64 -12.48
C ALA A 21 8.42 -4.78 -13.74
N ARG A 22 8.40 -3.44 -13.59
CA ARG A 22 8.40 -2.50 -14.71
C ARG A 22 9.64 -2.65 -15.59
N LYS A 23 10.83 -2.73 -14.98
CA LYS A 23 12.11 -2.95 -15.72
C LYS A 23 12.10 -4.29 -16.45
N GLY A 24 11.52 -5.33 -15.85
CA GLY A 24 11.33 -6.65 -16.44
C GLY A 24 10.20 -6.75 -17.46
N LYS A 25 9.48 -5.65 -17.75
CA LYS A 25 8.28 -5.60 -18.63
C LYS A 25 7.12 -6.50 -18.17
N TYR A 26 7.07 -6.86 -16.89
CA TYR A 26 5.96 -7.58 -16.26
C TYR A 26 4.85 -6.59 -15.87
N ASN A 27 4.13 -6.07 -16.87
CA ASN A 27 3.19 -4.96 -16.69
C ASN A 27 2.04 -5.29 -15.72
N GLU A 28 1.53 -6.52 -15.73
CA GLU A 28 0.44 -6.93 -14.83
C GLU A 28 0.91 -6.98 -13.37
N LEU A 29 2.09 -7.58 -13.13
CA LEU A 29 2.71 -7.60 -11.81
C LEU A 29 3.02 -6.20 -11.31
N CYS A 30 3.55 -5.33 -12.18
CA CYS A 30 3.81 -3.93 -11.84
C CYS A 30 2.54 -3.21 -11.37
N ARG A 31 1.40 -3.42 -12.04
CA ARG A 31 0.11 -2.81 -11.66
C ARG A 31 -0.42 -3.37 -10.35
N PHE A 32 -0.33 -4.69 -10.17
CA PHE A 32 -0.72 -5.34 -8.92
C PHE A 32 0.06 -4.79 -7.72
N LEU A 33 1.39 -4.77 -7.82
CA LEU A 33 2.27 -4.24 -6.77
C LEU A 33 2.03 -2.74 -6.52
N SER A 34 1.73 -1.96 -7.56
CA SER A 34 1.40 -0.54 -7.40
C SER A 34 0.10 -0.34 -6.59
N GLN A 35 -0.92 -1.17 -6.81
CA GLN A 35 -2.15 -1.12 -6.02
C GLN A 35 -1.89 -1.56 -4.57
N GLN A 36 -1.11 -2.62 -4.36
CA GLN A 36 -0.74 -3.09 -3.02
C GLN A 36 0.04 -2.03 -2.23
N CYS A 37 1.01 -1.36 -2.88
CA CYS A 37 1.74 -0.24 -2.29
C CYS A 37 0.76 0.84 -1.80
N ALA A 38 -0.17 1.28 -2.65
CA ALA A 38 -1.14 2.30 -2.30
C ALA A 38 -2.04 1.86 -1.12
N GLU A 39 -2.54 0.62 -1.14
CA GLU A 39 -3.36 0.07 -0.06
C GLU A 39 -2.62 0.07 1.29
N LYS A 40 -1.38 -0.41 1.31
CA LYS A 40 -0.56 -0.48 2.52
C LYS A 40 -0.21 0.91 3.07
N THR A 41 0.09 1.87 2.20
CA THR A 41 0.34 3.27 2.61
C THR A 41 -0.90 3.89 3.24
N VAL A 42 -2.08 3.70 2.67
CA VAL A 42 -3.33 4.24 3.24
C VAL A 42 -3.68 3.56 4.56
N ASN A 43 -3.49 2.24 4.67
CA ASN A 43 -3.66 1.54 5.95
C ASN A 43 -2.71 2.07 7.04
N ALA A 44 -1.46 2.38 6.69
CA ALA A 44 -0.52 3.02 7.62
C ALA A 44 -1.03 4.39 8.08
N LEU A 45 -1.53 5.21 7.15
CA LEU A 45 -2.08 6.53 7.42
C LEU A 45 -3.27 6.46 8.38
N LEU A 46 -4.26 5.62 8.10
CA LEU A 46 -5.44 5.44 8.95
C LEU A 46 -5.05 4.99 10.35
N GLN A 47 -4.14 4.01 10.45
CA GLN A 47 -3.65 3.55 11.74
C GLN A 47 -2.90 4.65 12.51
N SER A 48 -2.12 5.49 11.83
CA SER A 48 -1.42 6.62 12.46
C SER A 48 -2.39 7.65 13.07
N ARG A 49 -3.59 7.76 12.48
CA ARG A 49 -4.70 8.61 12.95
C ARG A 49 -5.62 7.92 13.96
N GLY A 50 -5.38 6.65 14.30
CA GLY A 50 -6.24 5.88 15.20
C GLY A 50 -7.58 5.47 14.57
N ILE A 51 -7.67 5.46 13.24
CA ILE A 51 -8.88 5.11 12.50
C ILE A 51 -8.81 3.62 12.14
N GLU A 52 -9.76 2.84 12.65
CA GLU A 52 -9.85 1.40 12.37
C GLU A 52 -10.81 1.13 11.21
N ARG A 53 -10.26 0.81 10.03
CA ARG A 53 -11.00 0.35 8.85
C ARG A 53 -10.33 -0.87 8.21
N ARG A 54 -11.10 -1.59 7.41
CA ARG A 54 -10.66 -2.79 6.68
C ARG A 54 -11.21 -2.76 5.26
N GLY A 55 -10.44 -3.28 4.31
CA GLY A 55 -10.81 -3.39 2.91
C GLY A 55 -9.60 -3.22 1.99
N HIS A 56 -9.80 -3.50 0.71
CA HIS A 56 -8.75 -3.39 -0.34
C HIS A 56 -8.98 -2.20 -1.29
N SER A 57 -10.13 -1.53 -1.16
CA SER A 57 -10.45 -0.36 -1.97
C SER A 57 -9.74 0.87 -1.41
N VAL A 58 -8.67 1.28 -2.07
CA VAL A 58 -7.89 2.49 -1.72
C VAL A 58 -8.79 3.73 -1.68
N THR A 59 -9.70 3.87 -2.65
CA THR A 59 -10.63 5.01 -2.71
C THR A 59 -11.57 5.03 -1.52
N HIS A 60 -12.08 3.87 -1.11
CA HIS A 60 -12.96 3.79 0.06
C HIS A 60 -12.19 4.06 1.35
N LEU A 61 -10.97 3.52 1.50
CA LEU A 61 -10.13 3.78 2.67
C LEU A 61 -9.76 5.27 2.82
N LEU A 62 -9.54 5.97 1.70
CA LEU A 62 -9.21 7.40 1.70
C LEU A 62 -10.39 8.31 2.06
N GLN A 63 -11.64 7.86 1.88
CA GLN A 63 -12.81 8.65 2.30
C GLN A 63 -12.84 8.87 3.82
N ASP A 64 -12.18 7.99 4.58
CA ASP A 64 -12.11 8.05 6.03
C ASP A 64 -10.72 8.49 6.52
N ALA A 65 -9.83 8.95 5.63
CA ALA A 65 -8.47 9.34 5.98
C ALA A 65 -8.40 10.71 6.64
#